data_AF-A0A955G8Q3-F1
#
_entry.id   AF-A0A955G8Q3-F1
#
_cell.length_a   1.000
_cell.length_b   1.000
_cell.length_c   1.000
_cell.angle_alpha   90.00
_cell.angle_beta   90.00
_cell.angle_gamma   90.00
#
_symmetry.space_group_name_H-M   'P 1'
#
loop_
_entity.id
_entity.type
_entity.pdbx_description
1 polymer ?
#
loop_
_entity_poly.entity_id
_entity_poly.type
_entity_poly.pdbx_seq_one_letter_code
_entity_poly.pdbx_strand_id
1 'polypeptide(L)'
;MATDNSNKIEIPGYLRISKVIAYIMYAWVIIGVISLVLRVFLLAFSANPTTPFVEFVYKTSADYLNPFRGIFQSRPIGETGYFDVAAMFAIIIYLFIMWGFSSLIKYIQFKIDKTEHEQEKEIAARQRQISRSKSN
;
A
#
# COMPACT_ATOMS: atom_id res chain seq x y z
N MET A 1 -39.72 11.00 20.35
CA MET A 1 -38.57 10.20 20.82
C MET A 1 -37.42 10.49 19.87
N ALA A 2 -36.66 11.56 20.14
CA ALA A 2 -35.58 11.97 19.26
C ALA A 2 -34.42 10.99 19.44
N THR A 3 -33.95 10.38 18.35
CA THR A 3 -32.74 9.56 18.34
C THR A 3 -31.56 10.50 18.55
N ASP A 4 -31.18 10.72 19.81
CA ASP A 4 -30.03 11.51 20.20
C ASP A 4 -28.74 10.84 19.69
N ASN A 5 -28.25 11.39 18.59
CA ASN A 5 -27.05 11.00 17.87
C ASN A 5 -25.79 11.69 18.43
N SER A 6 -25.88 12.42 19.55
CA SER A 6 -24.79 13.22 20.11
C SER A 6 -23.65 12.43 20.78
N ASN A 7 -23.72 11.10 20.81
CA ASN A 7 -22.71 10.21 21.42
C ASN A 7 -21.90 9.41 20.38
N LYS A 8 -21.93 9.78 19.09
CA LYS A 8 -21.12 9.10 18.07
C LYS A 8 -19.74 9.74 17.96
N ILE A 9 -18.71 8.90 18.03
CA ILE A 9 -17.31 9.26 17.78
C ILE A 9 -17.22 9.78 16.32
N GLU A 10 -16.93 11.06 16.16
CA GLU A 10 -16.78 11.71 14.86
C GLU A 10 -15.36 11.48 14.34
N ILE A 11 -15.17 10.35 13.63
CA ILE A 11 -13.93 10.13 12.88
C ILE A 11 -14.01 10.95 11.59
N PRO A 12 -13.14 11.95 11.37
CA PRO A 12 -13.21 12.77 10.18
C PRO A 12 -13.02 11.91 8.93
N GLY A 13 -13.94 12.05 7.96
CA GLY A 13 -14.01 11.18 6.77
C GLY A 13 -12.70 11.11 5.98
N TYR A 14 -11.91 12.18 5.99
CA TYR A 14 -10.59 12.24 5.36
C TYR A 14 -9.61 11.18 5.89
N LEU A 15 -9.63 10.83 7.17
CA LEU A 15 -8.76 9.79 7.74
C LEU A 15 -9.11 8.40 7.20
N ARG A 16 -10.40 8.13 6.97
CA ARG A 16 -10.85 6.86 6.39
C ARG A 16 -10.49 6.78 4.91
N ILE A 17 -10.74 7.85 4.16
CA ILE A 17 -10.44 7.91 2.72
C ILE A 17 -8.93 7.77 2.47
N SER A 18 -8.11 8.51 3.22
CA SER A 18 -6.63 8.42 3.10
C SER A 18 -6.10 7.02 3.41
N LYS A 19 -6.67 6.33 4.41
CA LYS A 19 -6.34 4.93 4.71
C LYS A 19 -6.69 3.99 3.54
N VAL A 20 -7.88 4.13 2.95
CA VAL A 20 -8.30 3.32 1.80
C VAL A 20 -7.38 3.53 0.59
N ILE A 21 -7.06 4.80 0.29
CA ILE A 21 -6.11 5.14 -0.79
C ILE A 21 -4.74 4.50 -0.52
N ALA A 22 -4.23 4.60 0.71
CA ALA A 22 -2.95 4.00 1.07
C ALA A 22 -2.94 2.48 0.87
N TYR A 23 -4.03 1.77 1.19
CA TYR A 23 -4.15 0.33 0.92
C TYR A 23 -4.20 -0.01 -0.57
N ILE A 24 -4.93 0.78 -1.37
CA ILE A 24 -4.99 0.57 -2.82
C ILE A 24 -3.59 0.72 -3.43
N MET A 25 -2.86 1.78 -3.05
CA MET A 25 -1.48 2.00 -3.50
C MET A 25 -0.55 0.88 -3.03
N TYR A 26 -0.69 0.43 -1.78
CA TYR A 26 0.09 -0.68 -1.24
C TYR A 26 -0.13 -1.98 -2.03
N ALA A 27 -1.39 -2.31 -2.35
CA ALA A 27 -1.73 -3.46 -3.17
C ALA A 27 -1.15 -3.35 -4.59
N TRP A 28 -1.22 -2.17 -5.19
CA TRP A 28 -0.63 -1.92 -6.51
C TRP A 28 0.88 -2.12 -6.54
N VAL A 29 1.60 -1.71 -5.48
CA VAL A 29 3.04 -1.95 -5.32
C VAL A 29 3.34 -3.44 -5.18
N ILE A 30 2.55 -4.20 -4.40
CA ILE A 30 2.72 -5.65 -4.26
C ILE A 30 2.58 -6.35 -5.63
N ILE A 31 1.56 -6.00 -6.41
CA ILE A 31 1.35 -6.56 -7.75
C ILE A 31 2.57 -6.27 -8.64
N GLY A 32 3.13 -5.07 -8.54
CA GLY A 32 4.36 -4.69 -9.25
C GLY A 32 5.56 -5.54 -8.86
N VAL A 33 5.81 -5.70 -7.56
CA VAL A 33 6.90 -6.55 -7.05
C VAL A 33 6.75 -7.99 -7.54
N ILE A 34 5.56 -8.59 -7.40
CA ILE A 34 5.30 -9.96 -7.85
C ILE A 34 5.54 -10.10 -9.35
N SER A 35 5.02 -9.16 -10.15
CA SER A 35 5.17 -9.17 -11.61
C SER A 35 6.64 -9.08 -12.03
N LEU A 36 7.42 -8.21 -11.38
CA LEU A 36 8.85 -8.06 -11.65
C LEU A 36 9.66 -9.29 -11.21
N VAL A 37 9.34 -9.87 -10.05
CA VAL A 37 9.97 -11.10 -9.58
C VAL A 37 9.70 -12.23 -10.59
N LEU A 38 8.44 -12.42 -10.99
CA LEU A 38 8.08 -13.42 -12.00
C LEU A 38 8.81 -13.16 -13.33
N ARG A 39 8.92 -11.91 -13.78
CA ARG A 39 9.70 -11.55 -14.98
C ARG A 39 11.15 -12.03 -14.86
N VAL A 40 11.83 -11.71 -13.76
CA VAL A 40 13.23 -12.10 -13.53
C VAL A 40 13.37 -13.62 -13.54
N PHE A 41 12.47 -14.34 -12.86
CA PHE A 41 12.45 -15.80 -12.87
C PHE A 41 12.24 -16.36 -14.28
N LEU A 42 11.22 -15.93 -15.01
CA LEU A 42 10.92 -16.41 -16.36
C LEU A 42 12.07 -16.13 -17.34
N LEU A 43 12.72 -14.97 -17.24
CA LEU A 43 13.91 -14.64 -18.03
C LEU A 43 15.10 -15.54 -17.67
N ALA A 44 15.34 -15.79 -16.38
CA ALA A 44 16.42 -16.65 -15.91
C ALA A 44 16.28 -18.10 -16.42
N PHE A 45 15.04 -18.58 -16.58
CA PHE A 45 14.74 -19.91 -17.12
C PHE A 45 14.53 -19.93 -18.64
N SER A 46 14.75 -18.81 -19.35
CA SER A 46 14.53 -18.71 -20.79
C SER A 46 13.12 -19.16 -21.22
N ALA A 47 12.11 -18.75 -20.46
CA ALA A 47 10.72 -19.14 -20.70
C ALA A 47 10.23 -18.65 -22.07
N ASN A 48 9.46 -19.49 -22.77
CA ASN A 48 8.98 -19.20 -24.12
C ASN A 48 8.00 -18.00 -24.12
N PRO A 49 8.36 -16.86 -24.75
CA PRO A 49 7.53 -15.65 -24.76
C PRO A 49 6.24 -15.77 -25.56
N THR A 50 6.07 -16.80 -26.40
CA THR A 50 4.81 -17.06 -27.12
C THR A 50 3.74 -17.72 -26.25
N THR A 51 4.11 -18.11 -25.03
CA THR A 51 3.16 -18.69 -24.07
C THR A 51 2.30 -17.57 -23.48
N PRO A 52 0.95 -17.66 -23.53
CA PRO A 52 0.07 -16.56 -23.10
C PRO A 52 0.33 -16.07 -21.67
N PHE A 53 0.65 -16.98 -20.74
CA PHE A 53 1.00 -16.63 -19.36
C PHE A 53 2.32 -15.85 -19.26
N VAL A 54 3.36 -16.27 -20.00
CA VAL A 54 4.67 -15.61 -20.00
C VAL A 54 4.54 -14.22 -20.63
N GLU A 55 3.80 -14.11 -21.74
CA GLU A 55 3.50 -12.84 -22.39
C GLU A 55 2.76 -11.88 -21.44
N PHE A 56 1.74 -12.38 -20.72
CA PHE A 56 1.01 -11.60 -19.72
C PHE A 56 1.94 -11.04 -18.63
N VAL A 57 2.83 -11.87 -18.08
CA VAL A 57 3.80 -11.44 -17.06
C VAL A 57 4.76 -10.40 -17.63
N TYR A 58 5.27 -10.61 -18.84
CA TYR A 58 6.20 -9.67 -19.49
C TYR A 58 5.54 -8.33 -19.80
N LYS A 59 4.29 -8.31 -20.25
CA LYS A 59 3.53 -7.06 -20.46
C LYS A 59 3.25 -6.33 -19.15
N THR A 60 2.71 -7.04 -18.16
CA THR A 60 2.37 -6.44 -16.85
C THR A 60 3.62 -5.88 -16.17
N SER A 61 4.70 -6.66 -16.13
CA SER A 61 5.97 -6.21 -15.53
C SER A 61 6.65 -5.07 -16.31
N ALA A 62 6.40 -4.95 -17.62
CA ALA A 62 7.00 -3.90 -18.43
C ALA A 62 6.51 -2.50 -18.05
N ASP A 63 5.27 -2.37 -17.56
CA ASP A 63 4.72 -1.10 -17.06
C ASP A 63 5.41 -0.66 -15.76
N TYR A 64 5.60 -1.60 -14.82
CA TYR A 64 6.34 -1.35 -13.59
C TYR A 64 7.84 -1.09 -13.83
N LEU A 65 8.41 -1.67 -14.89
CA LEU A 65 9.79 -1.42 -15.26
C LEU A 65 9.99 -0.06 -15.93
N ASN A 66 8.93 0.53 -16.51
CA ASN A 66 9.01 1.72 -17.37
C ASN A 66 9.80 2.91 -16.75
N PRO A 67 9.63 3.27 -15.47
CA PRO A 67 10.39 4.37 -14.85
C PRO A 67 11.89 4.10 -14.73
N PHE A 68 12.28 2.83 -14.74
CA PHE A 68 13.66 2.37 -14.54
C PHE A 68 14.34 1.93 -15.84
N ARG A 69 13.63 2.01 -16.98
CA ARG A 69 14.20 1.68 -18.29
C ARG A 69 15.35 2.62 -18.61
N GLY A 70 16.47 2.04 -19.05
CA GLY A 70 17.65 2.78 -19.46
C GLY A 70 18.57 3.26 -18.33
N ILE A 71 18.23 3.00 -17.06
CA ILE A 71 19.13 3.32 -15.92
C ILE A 71 20.44 2.52 -16.01
N PHE A 72 20.34 1.25 -16.42
CA PHE A 72 21.50 0.42 -16.72
C PHE A 72 21.64 0.30 -18.23
N GLN A 73 22.82 0.65 -18.74
CA GLN A 73 23.14 0.44 -20.15
C GLN A 73 23.08 -1.06 -20.45
N SER A 74 22.21 -1.45 -21.37
CA SER A 74 22.10 -2.82 -21.86
C SER A 74 23.38 -3.17 -22.63
N ARG A 75 24.43 -3.63 -21.93
CA ARG A 75 25.55 -4.27 -22.62
C ARG A 75 25.06 -5.63 -23.08
N PRO A 76 25.03 -5.93 -24.40
CA PRO A 76 24.55 -7.21 -24.89
C PRO A 76 25.47 -8.32 -24.39
N ILE A 77 24.99 -9.13 -23.45
CA ILE A 77 25.65 -10.36 -23.04
C ILE A 77 25.04 -11.48 -23.90
N GLY A 78 25.37 -11.49 -25.21
CA GLY A 78 24.94 -12.52 -26.15
C GLY A 78 23.48 -12.43 -26.66
N GLU A 79 23.13 -13.34 -27.57
CA GLU A 79 21.90 -13.31 -28.40
C GLU A 79 20.60 -13.71 -27.67
N THR A 80 20.63 -14.20 -26.42
CA THR A 80 19.44 -14.85 -25.84
C THR A 80 19.15 -14.59 -24.36
N GLY A 81 19.90 -13.74 -23.65
CA GLY A 81 19.69 -13.57 -22.20
C GLY A 81 19.97 -12.16 -21.67
N TYR A 82 18.97 -11.29 -21.67
CA TYR A 82 19.02 -10.02 -20.93
C TYR A 82 18.78 -10.31 -19.44
N PHE A 83 19.83 -10.56 -18.66
CA PHE A 83 19.70 -10.47 -17.21
C PHE A 83 19.34 -9.02 -16.87
N ASP A 84 18.06 -8.80 -16.58
CA ASP A 84 17.48 -7.47 -16.45
C ASP A 84 17.84 -6.86 -15.09
N VAL A 85 19.05 -6.30 -15.01
CA VAL A 85 19.55 -5.59 -13.83
C VAL A 85 18.60 -4.45 -13.44
N ALA A 86 17.94 -3.84 -14.42
CA ALA A 86 16.92 -2.82 -14.18
C ALA A 86 15.69 -3.40 -13.46
N ALA A 87 15.25 -4.61 -13.80
CA ALA A 87 14.16 -5.29 -13.08
C ALA A 87 14.54 -5.64 -11.64
N MET A 88 15.77 -6.11 -11.39
CA MET A 88 16.24 -6.35 -10.03
C MET A 88 16.29 -5.06 -9.20
N PHE A 89 16.82 -3.99 -9.79
CA PHE A 89 16.84 -2.68 -9.15
C PHE A 89 15.42 -2.17 -8.86
N ALA A 90 14.50 -2.30 -9.82
CA ALA A 90 13.10 -1.93 -9.65
C ALA A 90 12.47 -2.69 -8.47
N ILE A 91 12.71 -4.00 -8.33
CA ILE A 91 12.23 -4.77 -7.17
C ILE A 91 12.71 -4.14 -5.86
N ILE A 92 14.01 -3.83 -5.75
CA ILE A 92 14.57 -3.22 -4.53
C ILE A 92 13.89 -1.88 -4.21
N ILE A 93 13.71 -1.02 -5.22
CA ILE A 93 13.03 0.27 -5.04
C ILE A 93 11.57 0.08 -4.63
N TYR A 94 10.84 -0.83 -5.27
CA TYR A 94 9.46 -1.12 -4.91
C TYR A 94 9.32 -1.73 -3.52
N LEU A 95 10.30 -2.51 -3.03
CA LEU A 95 10.33 -2.99 -1.65
C LEU A 95 10.48 -1.83 -0.65
N PHE A 96 11.32 -0.83 -0.95
CA PHE A 96 11.40 0.39 -0.13
C PHE A 96 10.09 1.19 -0.13
N ILE A 97 9.46 1.33 -1.30
CA ILE A 97 8.15 2.00 -1.43
C ILE A 97 7.08 1.24 -0.62
N MET A 98 7.06 -0.10 -0.71
CA MET A 98 6.16 -0.96 0.04
C MET A 98 6.32 -0.77 1.55
N TRP A 99 7.57 -0.71 2.02
CA TRP A 99 7.87 -0.42 3.43
C TRP A 99 7.41 0.97 3.86
N GLY A 100 7.58 1.98 2.99
CA GLY A 100 7.05 3.33 3.18
C GLY A 100 5.53 3.36 3.35
N PHE A 101 4.78 2.69 2.45
CA PHE A 101 3.32 2.59 2.55
C PHE A 101 2.87 1.82 3.79
N SER A 102 3.56 0.72 4.16
CA SER A 102 3.28 -0.01 5.41
C SER A 102 3.39 0.92 6.63
N SER A 103 4.43 1.75 6.65
CA SER A 103 4.67 2.73 7.71
C SER A 103 3.60 3.84 7.72
N LEU A 104 3.19 4.33 6.55
CA LEU A 104 2.12 5.31 6.41
C LEU A 104 0.77 4.78 6.92
N ILE A 105 0.41 3.55 6.56
CA ILE A 105 -0.84 2.92 7.02
C ILE A 105 -0.83 2.80 8.55
N LYS A 106 0.28 2.34 9.15
CA LYS A 106 0.45 2.25 10.60
C LYS A 106 0.33 3.62 11.28
N TYR A 107 0.94 4.65 10.68
CA TYR A 107 0.87 6.01 11.20
C TYR A 107 -0.56 6.56 11.19
N ILE A 108 -1.32 6.36 10.09
CA ILE A 108 -2.72 6.76 10.01
C ILE A 108 -3.56 6.02 11.04
N GLN A 109 -3.32 4.72 11.23
CA GLN A 109 -4.02 3.94 12.25
C GLN A 109 -3.75 4.44 13.66
N PHE A 110 -2.48 4.68 14.02
CA PHE A 110 -2.12 5.24 15.32
C PHE A 110 -2.79 6.61 15.58
N LYS A 111 -2.91 7.45 14.54
CA LYS A 111 -3.62 8.72 14.62
C LYS A 111 -5.12 8.54 14.89
N ILE A 112 -5.78 7.58 14.24
CA ILE A 112 -7.20 7.28 14.42
C ILE A 112 -7.46 6.78 15.85
N ASP A 113 -6.68 5.80 16.31
CA ASP A 113 -6.85 5.17 17.63
C ASP A 113 -6.68 6.19 18.77
N LYS A 114 -5.75 7.15 18.61
CA LYS A 114 -5.54 8.22 19.60
C LYS A 114 -6.74 9.16 19.69
N THR A 115 -7.32 9.56 18.57
CA THR A 115 -8.50 10.45 18.55
C THR A 115 -9.72 9.78 19.18
N GLU A 116 -9.90 8.48 18.97
CA GLU A 116 -10.98 7.69 19.56
C GLU A 116 -10.90 7.70 21.09
N HIS A 117 -9.72 7.42 21.65
CA HIS A 117 -9.52 7.43 23.10
C HIS A 117 -9.67 8.81 23.76
N GLU A 118 -9.34 9.89 23.05
CA GLU A 118 -9.59 11.25 23.55
C GLU A 118 -11.09 11.53 23.63
N GLN A 119 -11.85 11.17 22.59
CA GLN A 119 -13.31 11.33 22.57
C GLN A 119 -14.01 10.46 23.61
N GLU A 120 -13.58 9.20 23.79
CA GLU A 120 -14.12 8.31 24.82
C GLU A 120 -13.95 8.88 26.23
N LYS A 121 -12.79 9.45 26.53
CA LYS A 121 -12.51 10.07 27.85
C LYS A 121 -13.39 11.30 28.08
N GLU A 122 -13.56 12.14 27.07
CA GLU A 122 -14.43 13.32 27.16
C GLU A 122 -15.90 12.95 27.36
N ILE A 123 -16.40 11.96 26.62
CA ILE A 123 -17.78 11.45 26.75
C ILE A 123 -17.97 10.85 28.15
N ALA A 124 -17.03 10.02 28.63
CA ALA A 124 -17.11 9.44 29.97
C ALA A 124 -17.07 10.50 31.08
N ALA A 125 -16.25 11.55 30.93
CA ALA A 125 -16.18 12.66 31.88
C ALA A 125 -17.50 13.47 31.89
N ARG A 126 -18.06 13.77 30.72
CA ARG A 126 -19.33 14.48 30.57
C ARG A 126 -20.49 13.68 31.15
N GLN A 127 -20.55 12.36 30.92
CA GLN A 127 -21.58 11.49 31.52
C GLN A 127 -21.51 11.46 33.05
N ARG A 128 -20.31 11.40 33.64
CA ARG A 128 -20.12 11.47 35.10
C ARG A 128 -20.59 12.79 35.70
N GLN A 129 -20.47 13.90 34.97
CA GLN A 129 -20.99 15.20 35.42
C GLN A 129 -22.52 15.24 35.37
N ILE A 130 -23.13 14.74 34.29
CA ILE A 130 -24.58 14.71 34.14
C ILE A 130 -25.23 13.83 35.21
N SER A 131 -24.66 12.64 35.50
CA SER A 131 -25.19 11.77 36.56
C SER A 131 -25.11 12.40 37.94
N ARG A 132 -24.03 13.15 38.23
CA ARG A 132 -23.87 13.89 39.48
C ARG A 132 -24.86 15.05 39.61
N SER A 133 -25.12 15.78 38.53
CA SER A 133 -26.09 16.89 38.52
C SER A 133 -27.54 16.43 38.71
N LYS A 134 -27.90 15.23 38.26
CA LYS A 134 -29.28 14.70 38.37
C LYS A 134 -29.58 14.08 39.74
N SER A 135 -28.55 13.84 40.55
CA SER A 135 -28.65 13.23 41.88
C SER A 135 -28.88 14.26 43.00
N ASN A 136 -28.73 15.55 42.72
CA ASN A 136 -29.00 16.68 43.62
C ASN A 136 -30.32 17.34 43.23
#